data_AF-A0A3D4IH15-F1
#
_entry.id   AF-A0A3D4IH15-F1
#
_cell.length_a   1.000
_cell.length_b   1.000
_cell.length_c   1.000
_cell.angle_alpha   90.00
_cell.angle_beta   90.00
_cell.angle_gamma   90.00
#
_symmetry.space_group_name_H-M   'P 1'
#
loop_
_entity.id
_entity.type
_entity.pdbx_description
1 polymer ?
#
loop_
_entity_poly.entity_id
_entity_poly.type
_entity_poly.pdbx_seq_one_letter_code
_entity_poly.pdbx_strand_id
1 'polypeptide(L)'
;NALVPNLFVWENLGKSPKDDKECKCDFKGMQAYWEGLTRFRLSERGKIFRFGGKVPPSNYYQFIKPENPYLLGYIVQGSVLVLVNTAEVANRFQVEALPIGNWRLIADGQQVDFVNGLKGTNATLKGVQGTQTVTVPATTAMIWVKD
;
A
#
# COMPACT_ATOMS: atom_id res chain seq x y z
N ASN A 1 -10.85 35.77 2.02
CA ASN A 1 -9.96 35.27 3.07
C ASN A 1 -9.05 34.20 2.50
N ALA A 2 -7.78 34.55 2.22
CA ALA A 2 -6.77 33.56 1.86
C ALA A 2 -6.36 32.78 3.11
N LEU A 3 -6.33 31.46 3.03
CA LEU A 3 -5.79 30.62 4.09
C LEU A 3 -4.30 30.97 4.27
N VAL A 4 -3.88 31.21 5.51
CA VAL A 4 -2.47 31.45 5.82
C VAL A 4 -1.70 30.16 5.48
N PRO A 5 -0.65 30.21 4.64
CA PRO A 5 0.16 29.03 4.36
C PRO A 5 0.67 28.42 5.67
N ASN A 6 0.54 27.11 5.84
CA ASN A 6 0.97 26.31 7.01
C ASN A 6 0.03 26.25 8.22
N LEU A 7 -1.21 26.73 8.14
CA LEU A 7 -2.20 26.43 9.20
C LEU A 7 -2.77 25.02 9.01
N PHE A 8 -2.68 24.18 10.05
CA PHE A 8 -3.45 22.95 10.10
C PHE A 8 -4.93 23.28 10.30
N VAL A 9 -5.77 22.90 9.34
CA VAL A 9 -7.21 23.16 9.36
C VAL A 9 -7.90 22.03 10.13
N TRP A 10 -8.02 22.19 11.45
CA TRP A 10 -8.62 21.21 12.35
C TRP A 10 -10.07 20.87 11.98
N GLU A 11 -10.78 21.82 11.39
CA GLU A 11 -12.16 21.68 10.95
C GLU A 11 -12.31 20.62 9.85
N ASN A 12 -11.25 20.27 9.13
CA ASN A 12 -11.28 19.24 8.10
C ASN A 12 -11.12 17.83 8.68
N LEU A 13 -10.60 17.70 9.91
CA LEU A 13 -10.32 16.41 10.51
C LEU A 13 -11.61 15.60 10.68
N GLY A 14 -11.61 14.35 10.19
CA GLY A 14 -12.76 13.45 10.27
C GLY A 14 -13.95 13.82 9.35
N LYS A 15 -13.85 14.87 8.52
CA LYS A 15 -14.90 15.22 7.55
C LYS A 15 -14.86 14.32 6.33
N SER A 16 -16.02 14.09 5.74
CA SER A 16 -16.15 13.42 4.45
C SER A 16 -17.33 14.02 3.66
N PRO A 17 -17.32 13.93 2.32
CA PRO A 17 -18.47 14.35 1.50
C PRO A 17 -19.77 13.59 1.81
N LYS A 18 -19.67 12.44 2.50
CA LYS A 18 -20.82 11.63 2.95
C LYS A 18 -21.51 12.25 4.17
N ASP A 19 -20.72 12.86 5.06
CA ASP A 19 -21.17 13.45 6.32
C ASP A 19 -21.43 14.96 6.19
N ASP A 20 -20.75 15.64 5.26
CA ASP A 20 -20.82 17.09 5.01
C ASP A 20 -20.73 17.37 3.49
N LYS A 21 -21.82 17.87 2.88
CA LYS A 21 -21.90 18.11 1.43
C LYS A 21 -21.02 19.27 0.94
N GLU A 22 -20.59 20.16 1.83
CA GLU A 22 -19.66 21.24 1.49
C GLU A 22 -18.22 20.74 1.43
N CYS A 23 -17.94 19.63 2.12
CA CYS A 23 -16.64 18.97 2.10
C CYS A 23 -16.36 18.34 0.73
N LYS A 24 -15.23 18.71 0.10
CA LYS A 24 -14.81 18.19 -1.21
C LYS A 24 -13.86 16.99 -1.14
N CYS A 25 -13.29 16.71 0.03
CA CYS A 25 -12.27 15.68 0.20
C CYS A 25 -12.67 14.71 1.31
N ASP A 26 -12.37 13.42 1.14
CA ASP A 26 -12.61 12.41 2.17
C ASP A 26 -11.48 12.39 3.21
N PHE A 27 -11.43 13.41 4.06
CA PHE A 27 -10.42 13.52 5.12
C PHE A 27 -10.53 12.38 6.14
N LYS A 28 -11.75 11.90 6.40
CA LYS A 28 -12.03 10.74 7.26
C LYS A 28 -11.40 9.46 6.70
N GLY A 29 -11.65 9.17 5.42
CA GLY A 29 -11.04 8.03 4.74
C GLY A 29 -9.51 8.14 4.68
N MET A 30 -8.99 9.32 4.35
CA MET A 30 -7.55 9.59 4.33
C MET A 30 -6.92 9.37 5.72
N GLN A 31 -7.53 9.88 6.79
CA GLN A 31 -7.07 9.67 8.16
C GLN A 31 -7.04 8.18 8.52
N ALA A 32 -8.14 7.45 8.24
CA ALA A 32 -8.23 6.02 8.52
C ALA A 32 -7.17 5.21 7.76
N TYR A 33 -6.91 5.56 6.50
CA TYR A 33 -5.87 4.93 5.68
C TYR A 33 -4.47 5.11 6.29
N TRP A 34 -4.11 6.36 6.66
CA TRP A 34 -2.81 6.65 7.27
C TRP A 34 -2.64 6.03 8.65
N GLU A 35 -3.70 6.04 9.47
CA GLU A 35 -3.71 5.34 10.75
C GLU A 35 -3.46 3.85 10.56
N GLY A 36 -4.15 3.22 9.59
CA GLY A 36 -3.96 1.81 9.27
C GLY A 36 -2.54 1.47 8.82
N LEU A 37 -1.94 2.28 7.94
CA LEU A 37 -0.52 2.11 7.54
C LEU A 37 0.43 2.26 8.74
N THR A 38 0.17 3.23 9.61
CA THR A 38 0.98 3.44 10.82
C THR A 38 0.89 2.26 11.77
N ARG A 39 -0.32 1.76 12.02
CA ARG A 39 -0.55 0.56 12.84
C ARG A 39 0.13 -0.67 12.25
N PHE A 40 0.05 -0.86 10.94
CA PHE A 40 0.77 -1.94 10.26
C PHE A 40 2.29 -1.80 10.45
N ARG A 41 2.87 -0.62 10.21
CA ARG A 41 4.32 -0.35 10.40
C ARG A 41 4.80 -0.64 11.84
N LEU A 42 3.97 -0.34 12.83
CA LEU A 42 4.28 -0.56 14.24
C LEU A 42 4.03 -2.00 14.72
N SER A 43 3.26 -2.79 13.96
CA SER A 43 2.99 -4.20 14.26
C SER A 43 4.25 -5.08 14.24
N GLU A 44 4.13 -6.31 14.74
CA GLU A 44 5.16 -7.35 14.64
C GLU A 44 5.54 -7.63 13.18
N ARG A 45 4.55 -7.78 12.28
CA ARG A 45 4.81 -7.95 10.84
C ARG A 45 5.49 -6.73 10.21
N GLY A 46 5.17 -5.52 10.69
CA GLY A 46 5.74 -4.27 10.19
C GLY A 46 7.17 -3.97 10.66
N LYS A 47 7.74 -4.74 11.60
CA LYS A 47 9.13 -4.57 12.06
C LYS A 47 10.14 -4.60 10.91
N ILE A 48 9.81 -5.28 9.83
CA ILE A 48 10.66 -5.37 8.62
C ILE A 48 10.94 -4.00 7.98
N PHE A 49 10.08 -3.00 8.22
CA PHE A 49 10.26 -1.63 7.71
C PHE A 49 11.05 -0.72 8.66
N ARG A 50 11.50 -1.24 9.80
CA ARG A 50 12.14 -0.45 10.89
C ARG A 50 13.58 -0.89 11.16
N PHE A 51 14.28 -1.35 10.13
CA PHE A 51 15.67 -1.79 10.25
C PHE A 51 16.60 -0.58 10.48
N GLY A 52 16.95 -0.30 11.75
CA GLY A 52 17.58 0.97 12.16
C GLY A 52 19.04 0.92 12.60
N GLY A 53 19.74 -0.21 12.43
CA GLY A 53 21.08 -0.37 13.05
C GLY A 53 22.15 -1.06 12.21
N LYS A 54 21.82 -1.63 11.04
CA LYS A 54 22.77 -2.32 10.15
C LYS A 54 22.33 -2.12 8.70
N VAL A 55 23.21 -2.42 7.75
CA VAL A 55 22.81 -2.60 6.35
C VAL A 55 21.99 -3.89 6.25
N PRO A 56 20.78 -3.89 5.67
CA PRO A 56 20.03 -5.13 5.44
C PRO A 56 20.82 -6.10 4.56
N PRO A 57 20.61 -7.43 4.70
CA PRO A 57 21.16 -8.40 3.76
C PRO A 57 20.82 -8.04 2.29
N SER A 58 21.67 -8.44 1.34
CA SER A 58 21.48 -8.11 -0.08
C SER A 58 20.16 -8.59 -0.67
N ASN A 59 19.58 -9.66 -0.12
CA ASN A 59 18.30 -10.22 -0.52
C ASN A 59 17.11 -9.70 0.31
N TYR A 60 17.31 -8.67 1.13
CA TYR A 60 16.25 -8.13 1.99
C TYR A 60 15.16 -7.41 1.20
N TYR A 61 15.54 -6.73 0.12
CA TYR A 61 14.63 -6.11 -0.83
C TYR A 61 14.77 -6.79 -2.20
N GLN A 62 13.67 -7.29 -2.75
CA GLN A 62 13.59 -7.73 -4.14
C GLN A 62 12.76 -6.69 -4.89
N PHE A 63 13.41 -5.86 -5.71
CA PHE A 63 12.72 -4.85 -6.50
C PHE A 63 12.07 -5.46 -7.75
N ILE A 64 10.86 -4.98 -8.04
CA ILE A 64 10.12 -5.25 -9.28
C ILE A 64 10.14 -3.92 -10.04
N LYS A 65 10.90 -3.86 -11.13
CA LYS A 65 11.16 -2.63 -11.88
C LYS A 65 10.59 -2.74 -13.30
N PRO A 66 9.29 -2.45 -13.51
CA PRO A 66 8.75 -2.36 -14.85
C PRO A 66 9.45 -1.27 -15.67
N GLU A 67 9.39 -1.37 -17.00
CA GLU A 67 9.91 -0.33 -17.91
C GLU A 67 9.18 1.01 -17.74
N ASN A 68 7.90 0.97 -17.33
CA ASN A 68 7.11 2.16 -17.08
C ASN A 68 7.63 2.89 -15.81
N PRO A 69 8.12 4.14 -15.93
CA PRO A 69 8.72 4.87 -14.81
C PRO A 69 7.72 5.29 -13.72
N TYR A 70 6.42 5.19 -13.98
CA TYR A 70 5.36 5.45 -13.01
C TYR A 70 5.04 4.24 -12.12
N LEU A 71 5.76 3.13 -12.30
CA LEU A 71 5.54 1.89 -11.57
C LEU A 71 6.74 1.54 -10.70
N LEU A 72 6.49 1.21 -9.44
CA LEU A 72 7.49 0.68 -8.52
C LEU A 72 6.89 -0.48 -7.74
N GLY A 73 7.53 -1.65 -7.78
CA GLY A 73 7.19 -2.75 -6.90
C GLY A 73 8.40 -3.22 -6.10
N TYR A 74 8.15 -3.81 -4.93
CA TYR A 74 9.20 -4.47 -4.16
C TYR A 74 8.62 -5.48 -3.18
N ILE A 75 9.41 -6.50 -2.87
CA ILE A 75 9.15 -7.46 -1.80
C ILE A 75 10.18 -7.23 -0.69
N VAL A 76 9.72 -7.13 0.55
CA VAL A 76 10.58 -6.97 1.74
C VAL A 76 10.62 -8.27 2.53
N GLN A 77 11.83 -8.76 2.78
CA GLN A 77 12.13 -9.98 3.55
C GLN A 77 11.28 -11.19 3.11
N GLY A 78 10.95 -11.27 1.82
CA GLY A 78 10.11 -12.34 1.27
C GLY A 78 8.70 -12.45 1.86
N SER A 79 8.20 -11.41 2.55
CA SER A 79 6.96 -11.48 3.35
C SER A 79 5.98 -10.33 3.16
N VAL A 80 6.40 -9.21 2.56
CA VAL A 80 5.49 -8.11 2.21
C VAL A 80 5.76 -7.64 0.80
N LEU A 81 4.72 -7.64 -0.05
CA LEU A 81 4.75 -7.16 -1.42
C LEU A 81 4.09 -5.79 -1.44
N VAL A 82 4.77 -4.81 -2.04
CA VAL A 82 4.25 -3.46 -2.26
C VAL A 82 4.31 -3.19 -3.76
N LEU A 83 3.19 -2.76 -4.35
CA LEU A 83 3.10 -2.31 -5.73
C LEU A 83 2.51 -0.91 -5.76
N VAL A 84 3.22 0.04 -6.38
CA VAL A 84 2.86 1.45 -6.46
C VAL A 84 2.72 1.84 -7.92
N ASN A 85 1.53 2.30 -8.30
CA ASN A 85 1.24 2.87 -9.60
C ASN A 85 0.92 4.37 -9.43
N THR A 86 1.80 5.24 -9.90
CA THR A 86 1.57 6.70 -9.89
C THR A 86 1.04 7.22 -11.21
N ALA A 87 0.76 6.36 -12.20
CA ALA A 87 0.17 6.76 -13.46
C ALA A 87 -1.33 7.06 -13.28
N GLU A 88 -1.88 7.84 -14.21
CA GLU A 88 -3.31 8.18 -14.28
C GLU A 88 -4.18 7.03 -14.83
N VAL A 89 -3.57 5.91 -15.20
CA VAL A 89 -4.26 4.72 -15.71
C VAL A 89 -3.86 3.47 -14.92
N ALA A 90 -4.76 2.48 -14.89
CA ALA A 90 -4.44 1.17 -14.32
C ALA A 90 -3.30 0.50 -15.11
N ASN A 91 -2.38 -0.15 -14.40
CA ASN A 91 -1.22 -0.80 -14.98
C ASN A 91 -1.07 -2.23 -14.46
N ARG A 92 -0.35 -3.05 -15.24
CA ARG A 92 -0.06 -4.44 -14.87
C ARG A 92 1.39 -4.57 -14.42
N PHE A 93 1.60 -5.21 -13.28
CA PHE A 93 2.89 -5.65 -12.80
C PHE A 93 3.12 -7.10 -13.18
N GLN A 94 4.31 -7.40 -13.70
CA GLN A 94 4.80 -8.77 -13.79
C GLN A 94 5.64 -9.04 -12.54
N VAL A 95 5.07 -9.79 -11.60
CA VAL A 95 5.72 -10.16 -10.35
C VAL A 95 6.37 -11.52 -10.55
N GLU A 96 7.66 -11.50 -10.83
CA GLU A 96 8.47 -12.71 -11.03
C GLU A 96 8.86 -13.33 -9.69
N ALA A 97 8.75 -14.66 -9.59
CA ALA A 97 9.20 -15.44 -8.44
C ALA A 97 8.66 -14.92 -7.09
N LEU A 98 7.36 -14.60 -7.02
CA LEU A 98 6.70 -14.25 -5.76
C LEU A 98 6.90 -15.41 -4.76
N PRO A 99 7.50 -15.19 -3.57
CA PRO A 99 7.86 -16.29 -2.67
C PRO A 99 6.68 -17.19 -2.33
N ILE A 100 6.91 -18.51 -2.42
CA ILE A 100 5.87 -19.54 -2.25
C ILE A 100 5.11 -19.33 -0.95
N GLY A 101 3.78 -19.25 -1.04
CA GLY A 101 2.87 -19.07 0.09
C GLY A 101 1.57 -18.40 -0.32
N ASN A 102 0.66 -18.25 0.64
CA ASN A 102 -0.54 -17.46 0.46
C ASN A 102 -0.23 -16.02 0.83
N TRP A 103 -0.69 -15.10 0.01
CA TRP A 103 -0.51 -13.67 0.19
C TRP A 103 -1.88 -13.02 0.28
N ARG A 104 -2.05 -12.15 1.26
CA ARG A 104 -3.32 -11.50 1.55
C ARG A 104 -3.17 -9.99 1.39
N LEU A 105 -4.07 -9.39 0.63
CA LEU A 105 -4.14 -7.95 0.43
C LEU A 105 -4.49 -7.29 1.76
N ILE A 106 -3.70 -6.29 2.16
CA ILE A 106 -3.95 -5.52 3.39
C ILE A 106 -4.17 -4.04 3.12
N ALA A 107 -3.80 -3.54 1.95
CA ALA A 107 -4.05 -2.15 1.53
C ALA A 107 -4.31 -2.07 0.03
N ASP A 108 -5.33 -1.32 -0.39
CA ASP A 108 -5.77 -1.18 -1.78
C ASP A 108 -5.80 0.28 -2.29
N GLY A 109 -5.23 1.20 -1.51
CA GLY A 109 -5.26 2.65 -1.76
C GLY A 109 -6.47 3.37 -1.16
N GLN A 110 -7.48 2.65 -0.67
CA GLN A 110 -8.65 3.24 -0.02
C GLN A 110 -8.74 2.86 1.46
N GLN A 111 -8.37 1.63 1.79
CA GLN A 111 -8.48 1.08 3.13
C GLN A 111 -7.23 0.27 3.50
N VAL A 112 -7.03 0.06 4.80
CA VAL A 112 -5.98 -0.79 5.34
C VAL A 112 -6.55 -1.69 6.43
N ASP A 113 -6.46 -3.01 6.25
CA ASP A 113 -6.74 -4.00 7.29
C ASP A 113 -5.67 -5.09 7.25
N PHE A 114 -4.64 -4.93 8.09
CA PHE A 114 -3.56 -5.92 8.20
C PHE A 114 -3.88 -7.09 9.12
N VAL A 115 -5.01 -7.04 9.84
CA VAL A 115 -5.45 -8.10 10.77
C VAL A 115 -6.29 -9.12 10.01
N ASN A 116 -7.32 -8.69 9.30
CA ASN A 116 -8.24 -9.57 8.56
C ASN A 116 -7.96 -9.60 7.05
N GLY A 117 -7.25 -8.62 6.52
CA GLY A 117 -7.05 -8.48 5.08
C GLY A 117 -8.29 -7.93 4.39
N LEU A 118 -8.13 -7.59 3.12
CA LEU A 118 -9.16 -7.01 2.28
C LEU A 118 -9.79 -8.08 1.39
N LYS A 119 -11.07 -7.87 1.05
CA LYS A 119 -11.82 -8.72 0.11
C LYS A 119 -11.80 -8.10 -1.30
N GLY A 120 -12.05 -8.91 -2.33
CA GLY A 120 -12.11 -8.46 -3.72
C GLY A 120 -11.23 -9.28 -4.67
N THR A 121 -11.15 -8.84 -5.93
CA THR A 121 -10.50 -9.56 -7.04
C THR A 121 -9.02 -9.85 -6.79
N ASN A 122 -8.33 -8.97 -6.06
CA ASN A 122 -6.92 -9.13 -5.71
C ASN A 122 -6.69 -9.49 -4.24
N ALA A 123 -7.73 -9.93 -3.52
CA ALA A 123 -7.68 -10.21 -2.09
C ALA A 123 -6.58 -11.21 -1.72
N THR A 124 -6.34 -12.19 -2.60
CA THR A 124 -5.32 -13.19 -2.40
C THR A 124 -4.42 -13.32 -3.63
N LEU A 125 -3.13 -13.55 -3.38
CA LEU A 125 -2.17 -14.02 -4.39
C LEU A 125 -1.57 -15.33 -3.92
N LYS A 126 -1.18 -16.19 -4.87
CA LYS A 126 -0.45 -17.41 -4.58
C LYS A 126 0.98 -17.27 -5.08
N GLY A 127 1.93 -17.26 -4.15
CA GLY A 127 3.35 -17.30 -4.46
C GLY A 127 3.70 -18.61 -5.15
N VAL A 128 4.34 -18.51 -6.31
CA VAL A 128 4.74 -19.63 -7.18
C VAL A 128 6.09 -19.32 -7.81
N GLN A 129 6.78 -20.33 -8.34
CA GLN A 129 8.07 -20.14 -9.04
C GLN A 129 7.93 -19.39 -10.38
N GLY A 130 6.72 -19.14 -10.87
CA GLY A 130 6.45 -18.41 -12.11
C GLY A 130 6.12 -16.92 -11.93
N THR A 131 5.69 -16.30 -13.02
CA THR A 131 5.27 -14.91 -13.06
C THR A 131 3.79 -14.78 -12.70
N GLN A 132 3.48 -13.83 -11.82
CA GLN A 132 2.11 -13.43 -11.49
C GLN A 132 1.83 -12.05 -12.09
N THR A 133 0.75 -11.93 -12.87
CA THR A 133 0.31 -10.62 -13.36
C THR A 133 -0.68 -10.01 -12.37
N VAL A 134 -0.36 -8.83 -11.84
CA VAL A 134 -1.23 -8.10 -10.91
C VAL A 134 -1.62 -6.76 -11.53
N THR A 135 -2.92 -6.48 -11.62
CA THR A 135 -3.42 -5.18 -12.07
C THR A 135 -3.55 -4.24 -10.87
N VAL A 136 -2.90 -3.08 -10.94
CA VAL A 136 -2.95 -2.03 -9.91
C VAL A 136 -3.66 -0.81 -10.49
N PRO A 137 -4.70 -0.27 -9.82
CA PRO A 137 -5.42 0.92 -10.27
C PRO A 137 -4.51 2.14 -10.43
N ALA A 138 -5.00 3.16 -11.15
CA ALA A 138 -4.34 4.45 -11.26
C ALA A 138 -4.07 5.06 -9.87
N THR A 139 -2.96 5.78 -9.71
CA THR A 139 -2.64 6.56 -8.49
C THR A 139 -2.84 5.79 -7.17
N THR A 140 -2.38 4.53 -7.12
CA THR A 140 -2.69 3.59 -6.04
C THR A 140 -1.45 2.83 -5.59
N ALA A 141 -1.34 2.63 -4.28
CA ALA A 141 -0.42 1.66 -3.68
C ALA A 141 -1.22 0.48 -3.12
N MET A 142 -0.85 -0.73 -3.55
CA MET A 142 -1.41 -1.97 -3.02
C MET A 142 -0.35 -2.74 -2.23
N ILE A 143 -0.74 -3.34 -1.11
CA ILE A 143 0.17 -4.05 -0.20
C ILE A 143 -0.41 -5.42 0.14
N TRP A 144 0.39 -6.46 -0.04
CA TRP A 144 0.07 -7.82 0.42
C TRP A 144 1.06 -8.27 1.47
N VAL A 145 0.58 -9.06 2.42
CA VAL A 145 1.40 -9.78 3.40
C VAL A 145 1.32 -11.27 3.12
N LYS A 146 2.44 -11.96 3.26
CA LYS A 146 2.48 -13.42 3.28
C LYS A 146 1.90 -13.91 4.61
N ASP A 147 1.04 -14.92 4.55
CA ASP A 147 0.51 -15.59 5.74
C ASP A 147 1.50 -16.60 6.34
#